data_AF-F9GDH6-F1
#
_entry.id   AF-F9GDH6-F1
#
_cell.length_a   1.000
_cell.length_b   1.000
_cell.length_c   1.000
_cell.angle_alpha   90.00
_cell.angle_beta   90.00
_cell.angle_gamma   90.00
#
_symmetry.space_group_name_H-M   'P 1'
#
loop_
_entity.id
_entity.type
_entity.pdbx_description
1 polymer ?
#
loop_
_entity_poly.entity_id
_entity_poly.type
_entity_poly.pdbx_seq_one_letter_code
_entity_poly.pdbx_strand_id
1 'polypeptide(L)'
;MVDPLSSLSLEAAEADLPGYISAGDSSAHPSDEDTESDEEDFDQFSRDLHHSNRVNEENRLVSSTPPLVNWNEVITPELKMRQIRQYEQYVTLRIEVSVASGTPLTPTVAHVNEKLRKAHTTLALNGITATQEMRRLKEKSLKRSNRGQGTTILANYGPITVYDARLRVAKDLHNRRANQAVEAQRMHKKEVRDEVAYLRRWMTDVRRLLRASLQQLRVNDLYSSQPTCSQG
;
A
#
# COMPACT_ATOMS: atom_id res chain seq x y z
N MET A 1 34.59 4.45 6.84
CA MET A 1 33.48 3.55 6.46
C MET A 1 32.81 4.19 5.26
N VAL A 2 33.08 3.70 4.06
CA VAL A 2 32.65 4.33 2.79
C VAL A 2 31.20 3.92 2.53
N ASP A 3 30.33 4.90 2.28
CA ASP A 3 28.90 4.67 2.00
C ASP A 3 28.76 3.91 0.66
N PRO A 4 28.21 2.69 0.64
CA PRO A 4 28.09 1.88 -0.58
C PRO A 4 27.17 2.49 -1.64
N LEU A 5 26.44 3.56 -1.33
CA LEU A 5 25.61 4.29 -2.30
C LEU A 5 26.31 5.49 -2.95
N SER A 6 27.50 5.86 -2.47
CA SER A 6 28.24 7.00 -3.02
C SER A 6 28.68 6.79 -4.47
N SER A 7 28.83 5.54 -4.92
CA SER A 7 29.21 5.16 -6.28
C SER A 7 28.12 5.39 -7.34
N LEU A 8 26.87 5.63 -6.92
CA LEU A 8 25.74 5.91 -7.83
C LEU A 8 25.50 7.41 -8.04
N SER A 9 26.27 8.26 -7.35
CA SER A 9 26.18 9.72 -7.45
C SER A 9 27.11 10.32 -8.50
N LEU A 10 27.53 9.54 -9.51
CA LEU A 10 28.19 10.11 -10.68
C LEU A 10 27.17 11.03 -11.36
N GLU A 11 27.32 12.32 -11.08
CA GLU A 11 26.49 13.41 -11.55
C GLU A 11 26.63 13.49 -13.08
N ALA A 12 25.87 12.67 -13.80
CA ALA A 12 25.69 12.85 -15.23
C ALA A 12 24.97 14.18 -15.40
N ALA A 13 25.65 15.15 -15.99
CA ALA A 13 25.09 16.46 -16.26
C ALA A 13 23.81 16.27 -17.08
N GLU A 14 22.72 16.93 -16.69
CA GLU A 14 21.39 16.78 -17.31
C GLU A 14 21.42 17.08 -18.83
N ALA A 15 22.42 17.86 -19.26
CA ALA A 15 22.72 18.18 -20.66
C ALA A 15 23.23 17.00 -21.50
N ASP A 16 23.76 15.94 -20.87
CA ASP A 16 24.30 14.77 -21.58
C ASP A 16 23.24 13.68 -21.80
N LEU A 17 22.00 13.91 -21.36
CA LEU A 17 20.90 12.97 -21.59
C LEU A 17 20.31 13.15 -23.00
N PRO A 18 20.16 12.07 -23.78
CA PRO A 18 19.53 12.14 -25.09
C PRO A 18 18.07 12.59 -24.93
N GLY A 19 17.71 13.71 -25.57
CA GLY A 19 16.37 14.31 -25.50
C GLY A 19 16.21 15.47 -24.50
N TYR A 20 17.30 15.98 -23.92
CA TYR A 20 17.26 17.22 -23.14
C TYR A 20 16.86 18.41 -24.04
N ILE A 21 15.79 19.11 -23.65
CA ILE A 21 15.31 20.33 -24.31
C ILE A 21 15.50 21.47 -23.31
N SER A 22 16.35 22.44 -23.66
CA SER A 22 16.64 23.60 -22.80
C SER A 22 15.36 24.42 -22.58
N ALA A 23 15.05 24.72 -21.32
CA ALA A 23 13.92 25.56 -20.96
C ALA A 23 14.27 27.04 -21.24
N GLY A 24 14.22 27.42 -22.51
CA GLY A 24 14.53 28.78 -22.93
C GLY A 24 14.59 28.91 -24.44
N ASP A 25 13.43 28.77 -25.09
CA ASP A 25 13.09 29.50 -26.32
C ASP A 25 11.60 29.27 -26.61
N SER A 26 10.75 29.96 -25.84
CA SER A 26 9.32 30.08 -26.12
C SER A 26 9.11 31.06 -27.27
N SER A 27 9.01 30.56 -28.49
CA SER A 27 8.40 31.28 -29.61
C SER A 27 6.88 31.17 -29.46
N ALA A 28 6.24 32.30 -29.17
CA ALA A 28 4.80 32.43 -29.06
C ALA A 28 4.15 32.47 -30.46
N HIS A 29 3.21 31.56 -30.72
CA HIS A 29 2.20 31.74 -31.76
C HIS A 29 0.81 31.53 -31.15
N PRO A 30 -0.08 32.54 -31.24
CA PRO A 30 -1.48 32.40 -30.88
C PRO A 30 -2.30 32.06 -32.14
N SER A 31 -3.25 31.15 -32.01
CA SER A 31 -4.44 31.14 -32.86
C SER A 31 -5.49 30.19 -32.29
N ASP A 32 -6.67 30.77 -32.15
CA ASP A 32 -7.93 30.25 -31.67
C ASP A 32 -8.46 29.05 -32.48
N GLU A 33 -9.34 28.25 -31.88
CA GLU A 33 -10.74 28.10 -32.33
C GLU A 33 -11.48 27.03 -31.52
N ASP A 34 -12.68 27.43 -31.07
CA ASP A 34 -13.72 26.60 -30.47
C ASP A 34 -14.22 25.56 -31.48
N THR A 35 -14.49 24.32 -31.04
CA THR A 35 -15.48 23.45 -31.70
C THR A 35 -16.07 22.48 -30.69
N GLU A 36 -17.39 22.48 -30.65
CA GLU A 36 -18.29 21.76 -29.77
C GLU A 36 -18.17 20.24 -29.92
N SER A 37 -18.34 19.57 -28.78
CA SER A 37 -18.51 18.14 -28.64
C SER A 37 -19.89 17.70 -29.10
N ASP A 38 -19.97 16.83 -30.10
CA ASP A 38 -21.14 15.98 -30.32
C ASP A 38 -20.71 14.51 -30.36
N GLU A 39 -21.30 13.77 -29.42
CA GLU A 39 -21.24 12.33 -29.22
C GLU A 39 -22.11 11.65 -30.28
N GLU A 40 -21.54 10.79 -31.14
CA GLU A 40 -22.34 9.78 -31.83
C GLU A 40 -21.72 8.37 -31.77
N ASP A 41 -22.57 7.51 -31.24
CA ASP A 41 -22.59 6.07 -31.07
C ASP A 41 -22.52 5.34 -32.42
N PHE A 42 -21.60 4.38 -32.59
CA PHE A 42 -21.68 3.40 -33.68
C PHE A 42 -21.09 2.05 -33.24
N ASP A 43 -21.92 1.31 -32.50
CA ASP A 43 -21.82 -0.13 -32.35
C ASP A 43 -22.45 -0.84 -33.56
N GLN A 44 -21.95 -2.06 -33.82
CA GLN A 44 -22.52 -3.09 -34.71
C GLN A 44 -22.48 -2.91 -36.24
N PHE A 45 -21.51 -3.59 -36.88
CA PHE A 45 -21.76 -4.23 -38.19
C PHE A 45 -21.16 -5.64 -38.28
N SER A 46 -22.05 -6.58 -38.63
CA SER A 46 -21.87 -7.85 -39.33
C SER A 46 -21.09 -9.00 -38.67
N ARG A 47 -21.83 -9.83 -37.92
CA ARG A 47 -21.57 -11.27 -37.82
C ARG A 47 -22.20 -11.98 -39.03
N ASP A 48 -21.40 -12.31 -40.03
CA ASP A 48 -21.84 -13.22 -41.09
C ASP A 48 -21.67 -14.69 -40.64
N LEU A 49 -22.82 -15.38 -40.60
CA LEU A 49 -22.95 -16.81 -40.42
C LEU A 49 -22.42 -17.55 -41.65
N HIS A 50 -21.35 -18.32 -41.49
CA HIS A 50 -21.05 -19.43 -42.40
C HIS A 50 -21.31 -20.76 -41.68
N HIS A 51 -22.51 -21.29 -41.86
CA HIS A 51 -22.78 -22.72 -41.65
C HIS A 51 -22.50 -23.46 -42.95
N SER A 52 -21.38 -24.19 -43.01
CA SER A 52 -21.23 -25.28 -43.98
C SER A 52 -21.11 -26.60 -43.21
N ASN A 53 -22.18 -27.39 -43.29
CA ASN A 53 -22.16 -28.80 -42.90
C ASN A 53 -21.23 -29.52 -43.87
N ARG A 54 -20.04 -29.92 -43.40
CA ARG A 54 -19.19 -30.88 -44.08
C ARG A 54 -18.98 -32.08 -43.17
N VAL A 55 -19.84 -33.07 -43.41
CA VAL A 55 -19.60 -34.51 -43.43
C VAL A 55 -18.55 -35.02 -42.44
N ASN A 56 -19.04 -35.80 -41.46
CA ASN A 56 -18.29 -36.74 -40.65
C ASN A 56 -17.27 -37.53 -41.48
N GLU A 57 -15.99 -37.21 -41.31
CA GLU A 57 -14.91 -38.19 -41.44
C GLU A 57 -14.04 -38.10 -40.18
N GLU A 58 -13.88 -39.26 -39.56
CA GLU A 58 -13.24 -39.52 -38.29
C GLU A 58 -11.75 -39.15 -38.30
N ASN A 59 -11.42 -37.89 -37.99
CA ASN A 59 -10.07 -37.54 -37.57
C ASN A 59 -10.01 -37.51 -36.04
N ARG A 60 -9.76 -38.70 -35.50
CA ARG A 60 -9.25 -39.00 -34.15
C ARG A 60 -8.65 -37.76 -33.47
N LEU A 61 -9.41 -37.22 -32.52
CA LEU A 61 -9.02 -36.14 -31.62
C LEU A 61 -7.74 -36.53 -30.86
N VAL A 62 -6.58 -36.14 -31.37
CA VAL A 62 -5.40 -35.96 -30.52
C VAL A 62 -5.61 -34.61 -29.86
N SER A 63 -6.11 -34.62 -28.62
CA SER A 63 -6.05 -33.46 -27.74
C SER A 63 -4.58 -33.17 -27.43
N SER A 64 -3.88 -32.56 -28.39
CA SER A 64 -2.54 -32.05 -28.19
C SER A 64 -2.71 -30.77 -27.38
N THR A 65 -2.61 -30.89 -26.05
CA THR A 65 -2.38 -29.73 -25.20
C THR A 65 -1.15 -29.02 -25.79
N PRO A 66 -1.24 -27.77 -26.26
CA PRO A 66 -0.07 -27.07 -26.75
C PRO A 66 0.98 -27.08 -25.62
N PRO A 67 2.24 -27.43 -25.91
CA PRO A 67 3.25 -27.49 -24.87
C PRO A 67 3.30 -26.13 -24.16
N LEU A 68 3.27 -26.14 -22.82
CA LEU A 68 3.58 -24.94 -22.05
C LEU A 68 5.04 -24.58 -22.32
N VAL A 69 5.26 -23.71 -23.31
CA VAL A 69 6.58 -23.16 -23.60
C VAL A 69 6.92 -22.21 -22.46
N ASN A 70 7.88 -22.60 -21.62
CA ASN A 70 8.47 -21.68 -20.66
C ASN A 70 9.37 -20.69 -21.44
N TRP A 71 8.81 -19.53 -21.77
CA TRP A 71 9.52 -18.49 -22.51
C TRP A 71 10.79 -17.98 -21.81
N ASN A 72 10.95 -18.23 -20.51
CA ASN A 72 12.16 -17.88 -19.76
C ASN A 72 13.34 -18.82 -20.05
N GLU A 73 13.08 -20.03 -20.54
CA GLU A 73 14.11 -21.03 -20.90
C GLU A 73 14.48 -20.97 -22.39
N VAL A 74 13.70 -20.22 -23.19
CA VAL A 74 13.97 -20.03 -24.62
C VAL A 74 15.12 -19.04 -24.77
N ILE A 75 16.28 -19.55 -25.19
CA ILE A 75 17.43 -18.73 -25.56
C ILE A 75 17.00 -17.82 -26.70
N THR A 76 16.81 -16.53 -26.41
CA THR A 76 16.54 -15.53 -27.43
C THR A 76 17.79 -15.44 -28.30
N PRO A 77 17.71 -15.73 -29.61
CA PRO A 77 18.87 -15.70 -30.48
C PRO A 77 19.50 -14.30 -30.46
N GLU A 78 20.83 -14.26 -30.43
CA GLU A 78 21.56 -13.00 -30.36
C GLU A 78 21.26 -12.10 -31.56
N LEU A 79 20.96 -10.84 -31.27
CA LEU A 79 20.75 -9.79 -32.27
C LEU A 79 22.06 -9.54 -33.04
N LYS A 80 22.17 -10.12 -34.23
CA LYS A 80 23.30 -9.85 -35.14
C LYS A 80 23.20 -8.43 -35.70
N MET A 81 23.81 -7.47 -34.99
CA MET A 81 23.77 -6.04 -35.34
C MET A 81 24.15 -5.75 -36.80
N ARG A 82 25.09 -6.53 -37.37
CA ARG A 82 25.47 -6.40 -38.78
C ARG A 82 24.30 -6.68 -39.74
N GLN A 83 23.52 -7.71 -39.47
CA GLN A 83 22.37 -8.08 -40.31
C GLN A 83 21.24 -7.05 -40.17
N ILE A 84 20.99 -6.58 -38.95
CA ILE A 84 19.99 -5.53 -38.67
C ILE A 84 20.32 -4.26 -39.47
N ARG A 85 21.57 -3.80 -39.42
CA ARG A 85 22.02 -2.62 -40.17
C ARG A 85 21.88 -2.80 -41.69
N GLN A 86 22.15 -3.99 -42.22
CA GLN A 86 21.97 -4.27 -43.64
C GLN A 86 20.51 -4.18 -44.07
N TYR A 87 19.59 -4.75 -43.28
CA TYR A 87 18.15 -4.66 -43.56
C TYR A 87 17.63 -3.23 -43.40
N GLU A 88 18.11 -2.50 -42.40
CA GLU A 88 17.81 -1.09 -42.19
C GLU A 88 18.22 -0.27 -43.42
N GLN A 89 19.47 -0.39 -43.86
CA GLN A 89 19.99 0.28 -45.06
C GLN A 89 19.16 -0.04 -46.31
N TYR A 90 18.77 -1.31 -46.49
CA TYR A 90 17.92 -1.71 -47.61
C TYR A 90 16.55 -1.05 -47.56
N VAL A 91 15.88 -1.05 -46.41
CA VAL A 91 14.56 -0.42 -46.24
C VAL A 91 14.65 1.09 -46.49
N THR A 92 15.66 1.76 -45.94
CA THR A 92 15.89 3.20 -46.13
C THR A 92 16.07 3.54 -47.61
N LEU A 93 16.95 2.82 -48.31
CA LEU A 93 17.20 3.05 -49.74
C LEU A 93 15.92 2.83 -50.58
N ARG A 94 15.11 1.83 -50.23
CA ARG A 94 13.82 1.60 -50.91
C ARG A 94 12.81 2.70 -50.64
N ILE A 95 12.80 3.28 -49.44
CA ILE A 95 11.95 4.43 -49.11
C ILE A 95 12.41 5.65 -49.90
N GLU A 96 13.70 5.97 -49.89
CA GLU A 96 14.27 7.10 -50.63
C GLU A 96 14.00 7.01 -52.12
N VAL A 97 14.22 5.83 -52.73
CA VAL A 97 13.90 5.61 -54.14
C VAL A 97 12.41 5.80 -54.41
N SER A 98 11.54 5.28 -53.55
CA SER A 98 10.08 5.43 -53.70
C SER A 98 9.61 6.89 -53.58
N VAL A 99 10.23 7.67 -52.69
CA VAL A 99 9.97 9.10 -52.53
C VAL A 99 10.48 9.88 -53.76
N ALA A 100 11.65 9.53 -54.29
CA ALA A 100 12.25 10.22 -55.44
C ALA A 100 11.53 9.89 -56.76
N SER A 101 11.09 8.65 -56.96
CA SER A 101 10.41 8.20 -58.18
C SER A 101 8.89 8.38 -58.14
N GLY A 102 8.32 8.64 -56.96
CA GLY A 102 6.87 8.66 -56.75
C GLY A 102 6.19 7.29 -56.89
N THR A 103 6.96 6.21 -57.01
CA THR A 103 6.40 4.84 -57.08
C THR A 103 6.11 4.31 -55.68
N PRO A 104 4.97 3.65 -55.45
CA PRO A 104 4.63 3.13 -54.13
C PRO A 104 5.59 2.01 -53.69
N LEU A 105 5.80 1.89 -52.38
CA LEU A 105 6.61 0.81 -51.81
C LEU A 105 6.03 -0.56 -52.14
N THR A 106 6.91 -1.53 -52.36
CA THR A 106 6.53 -2.95 -52.40
C THR A 106 5.86 -3.34 -51.08
N PRO A 107 4.74 -4.07 -51.08
CA PRO A 107 3.94 -4.35 -49.88
C PRO A 107 4.74 -4.96 -48.73
N THR A 108 5.75 -5.78 -49.04
CA THR A 108 6.67 -6.36 -48.04
C THR A 108 7.49 -5.29 -47.31
N VAL A 109 8.07 -4.34 -48.05
CA VAL A 109 8.88 -3.26 -47.45
C VAL A 109 7.98 -2.29 -46.70
N ALA A 110 6.78 -2.00 -47.22
CA ALA A 110 5.78 -1.19 -46.54
C ALA A 110 5.38 -1.81 -45.19
N HIS A 111 5.12 -3.12 -45.15
CA HIS A 111 4.78 -3.83 -43.91
C HIS A 111 5.92 -3.80 -42.89
N VAL A 112 7.16 -4.03 -43.31
CA VAL A 112 8.34 -3.99 -42.43
C VAL A 112 8.56 -2.57 -41.88
N ASN A 113 8.41 -1.54 -42.71
CA ASN A 113 8.54 -0.15 -42.29
C ASN A 113 7.46 0.23 -41.26
N GLU A 114 6.22 -0.24 -41.43
CA GLU A 114 5.15 -0.02 -40.46
C GLU A 114 5.45 -0.69 -39.12
N LYS A 115 5.95 -1.93 -39.14
CA LYS A 115 6.40 -2.63 -37.92
C LYS A 115 7.53 -1.87 -37.22
N LEU A 116 8.50 -1.35 -37.98
CA LEU A 116 9.60 -0.53 -37.46
C LEU A 116 9.07 0.75 -36.80
N ARG A 117 8.18 1.49 -37.46
CA ARG A 117 7.58 2.71 -36.91
C ARG A 117 6.82 2.45 -35.62
N LYS A 118 6.02 1.38 -35.55
CA LYS A 118 5.32 0.98 -34.33
C LYS A 118 6.30 0.66 -33.21
N ALA A 119 7.35 -0.12 -33.49
CA ALA A 119 8.37 -0.45 -32.51
C ALA A 119 9.12 0.80 -32.00
N HIS A 120 9.53 1.70 -32.90
CA HIS A 120 10.17 2.97 -32.54
C HIS A 120 9.28 3.83 -31.65
N THR A 121 8.00 3.97 -32.02
CA THR A 121 7.03 4.77 -31.24
C THR A 121 6.88 4.18 -29.83
N THR A 122 6.73 2.86 -29.72
CA THR A 122 6.63 2.18 -28.43
C THR A 122 7.90 2.34 -27.59
N LEU A 123 9.09 2.19 -28.19
CA LEU A 123 10.36 2.37 -27.48
C LEU A 123 10.55 3.80 -27.00
N ALA A 124 10.22 4.79 -27.83
CA ALA A 124 10.29 6.19 -27.45
C ALA A 124 9.32 6.51 -26.29
N LEU A 125 8.07 6.06 -26.38
CA LEU A 125 7.08 6.25 -25.32
C LEU A 125 7.48 5.55 -24.01
N ASN A 126 8.01 4.33 -24.09
CA ASN A 126 8.51 3.61 -22.92
C ASN A 126 9.71 4.33 -22.29
N GLY A 127 10.63 4.87 -23.10
CA GLY A 127 11.76 5.65 -22.62
C GLY A 127 11.33 6.95 -21.92
N ILE A 128 10.38 7.69 -22.52
CA ILE A 128 9.80 8.89 -21.91
C ILE A 128 9.12 8.53 -20.58
N THR A 129 8.28 7.50 -20.58
CA THR A 129 7.54 7.05 -19.38
C THR A 129 8.51 6.61 -18.28
N ALA A 130 9.55 5.84 -18.62
CA ALA A 130 10.58 5.43 -17.67
C ALA A 130 11.30 6.63 -17.05
N THR A 131 11.64 7.63 -17.87
CA THR A 131 12.31 8.85 -17.41
C THR A 131 11.41 9.67 -16.49
N GLN A 132 10.12 9.81 -16.85
CA GLN A 132 9.13 10.50 -16.01
C GLN A 132 8.92 9.80 -14.67
N GLU A 133 8.80 8.47 -14.65
CA GLU A 133 8.68 7.70 -13.41
C GLU A 133 9.94 7.79 -12.54
N MET A 134 11.13 7.75 -13.15
CA MET A 134 12.39 7.98 -12.43
C MET A 134 12.45 9.37 -11.79
N ARG A 135 12.03 10.41 -12.53
CA ARG A 135 11.95 11.78 -11.99
C ARG A 135 10.96 11.85 -10.83
N ARG A 136 9.78 11.26 -10.97
CA ARG A 136 8.75 11.18 -9.93
C ARG A 136 9.27 10.50 -8.66
N LEU A 137 10.00 9.39 -8.79
CA LEU A 137 10.63 8.69 -7.67
C LEU A 137 11.69 9.55 -6.98
N LYS A 138 12.55 10.22 -7.75
CA LYS A 138 13.58 11.13 -7.24
C LYS A 138 12.95 12.29 -6.47
N GLU A 139 11.94 12.94 -7.02
CA GLU A 139 11.20 14.01 -6.35
C GLU A 139 10.52 13.53 -5.07
N LYS A 140 9.89 12.35 -5.09
CA LYS A 140 9.25 11.76 -3.91
C LYS A 140 10.28 11.48 -2.82
N SER A 141 11.46 10.99 -3.17
CA SER A 141 12.57 10.78 -2.24
C SER A 141 13.06 12.09 -1.66
N LEU A 142 13.28 13.11 -2.49
CA LEU A 142 13.71 14.44 -2.06
C LEU A 142 12.69 15.09 -1.12
N LYS A 143 11.39 15.02 -1.46
CA LYS A 143 10.30 15.49 -0.59
C LYS A 143 10.30 14.78 0.76
N ARG A 144 10.57 13.47 0.80
CA ARG A 144 10.71 12.72 2.07
C ARG A 144 11.93 13.19 2.87
N SER A 145 13.08 13.38 2.22
CA SER A 145 14.30 13.87 2.85
C SER A 145 14.09 15.26 3.47
N ASN A 146 13.54 16.21 2.70
CA ASN A 146 13.27 17.57 3.16
C ASN A 146 12.29 17.59 4.35
N ARG A 147 11.26 16.73 4.33
CA ARG A 147 10.35 16.56 5.48
C ARG A 147 11.06 16.01 6.71
N GLY A 148 11.99 15.05 6.55
CA GLY A 148 12.81 14.53 7.65
C GLY A 148 13.67 15.62 8.29
N GLN A 149 14.36 16.41 7.48
CA GLN A 149 15.18 17.53 7.96
C GLN A 149 14.35 18.62 8.65
N GLY A 150 13.25 19.06 8.03
CA GLY A 150 12.38 20.11 8.58
C GLY A 150 11.59 19.70 9.83
N THR A 151 11.54 18.42 10.17
CA THR A 151 10.83 17.90 11.38
C THR A 151 11.77 17.47 12.49
N THR A 152 13.08 17.71 12.35
CA THR A 152 14.06 17.41 13.39
C THR A 152 14.18 18.60 14.33
N ILE A 153 13.91 18.38 15.62
CA ILE A 153 13.99 19.36 16.69
C ILE A 153 15.14 18.94 17.62
N LEU A 154 15.99 19.88 18.04
CA LEU A 154 17.04 19.58 19.01
C LEU A 154 16.44 19.50 20.42
N ALA A 155 16.55 18.34 21.05
CA ALA A 155 16.17 18.15 22.45
C ALA A 155 17.40 18.01 23.36
N ASN A 156 17.20 18.01 24.67
CA ASN A 156 18.28 17.96 25.67
C ASN A 156 19.24 16.76 25.51
N TYR A 157 18.78 15.65 24.93
CA TYR A 157 19.56 14.41 24.77
C TYR A 157 19.87 14.08 23.30
N GLY A 158 19.73 15.05 22.40
CA GLY A 158 20.00 14.90 20.97
C GLY A 158 18.83 15.28 20.06
N PRO A 159 19.02 15.19 18.74
CA PRO A 159 17.98 15.49 17.77
C PRO A 159 16.85 14.46 17.85
N ILE A 160 15.62 14.94 17.94
CA ILE A 160 14.40 14.14 17.97
C ILE A 160 13.51 14.58 16.80
N THR A 161 12.91 13.63 16.10
CA THR A 161 11.94 13.95 15.04
C THR A 161 10.55 14.18 15.65
N VAL A 162 9.73 15.02 15.01
CA VAL A 162 8.32 15.23 15.43
C VAL A 162 7.56 13.91 15.55
N TYR A 163 7.85 12.94 14.67
CA TYR A 163 7.24 11.62 14.72
C TYR A 163 7.62 10.84 15.99
N ASP A 164 8.91 10.80 16.34
CA ASP A 164 9.40 10.18 17.57
C ASP A 164 8.79 10.85 18.81
N ALA A 165 8.74 12.19 18.84
CA ALA A 165 8.10 12.93 19.94
C ALA A 165 6.62 12.53 20.13
N ARG A 166 5.85 12.38 19.04
CA ARG A 166 4.45 11.94 19.09
C ARG A 166 4.31 10.52 19.63
N LEU A 167 5.20 9.61 19.23
CA LEU A 167 5.21 8.23 19.74
C LEU A 167 5.50 8.18 21.23
N ARG A 168 6.45 8.98 21.72
CA ARG A 168 6.76 9.09 23.15
C ARG A 168 5.57 9.60 23.94
N VAL A 169 4.93 10.69 23.48
CA VAL A 169 3.72 11.24 24.13
C VAL A 169 2.59 10.20 24.18
N ALA A 170 2.37 9.46 23.09
CA ALA A 170 1.34 8.41 23.05
C ALA A 170 1.64 7.28 24.06
N LYS A 171 2.91 6.85 24.14
CA LYS A 171 3.36 5.85 25.10
C LYS A 171 3.20 6.33 26.55
N ASP A 172 3.60 7.56 26.83
CA ASP A 172 3.47 8.14 28.17
C ASP A 172 2.02 8.26 28.61
N LEU A 173 1.13 8.64 27.69
CA LEU A 173 -0.30 8.72 27.94
C LEU A 173 -0.93 7.34 28.18
N HIS A 174 -0.50 6.33 27.44
CA HIS A 174 -0.90 4.95 27.68
C HIS A 174 -0.46 4.47 29.07
N ASN A 175 0.82 4.67 29.41
CA ASN A 175 1.37 4.30 30.72
C ASN A 175 0.66 5.04 31.86
N ARG A 176 0.35 6.33 31.69
CA ARG A 176 -0.40 7.11 32.68
C ARG A 176 -1.78 6.53 32.93
N ARG A 177 -2.52 6.18 31.87
CA ARG A 177 -3.84 5.54 31.99
C ARG A 177 -3.76 4.18 32.65
N ALA A 178 -2.78 3.37 32.28
CA ALA A 178 -2.56 2.06 32.91
C ALA A 178 -2.29 2.20 34.41
N ASN A 179 -1.44 3.16 34.80
CA ASN A 179 -1.15 3.44 36.21
C ASN A 179 -2.39 3.91 36.98
N GLN A 180 -3.21 4.78 36.39
CA GLN A 180 -4.47 5.22 37.00
C GLN A 180 -5.44 4.06 37.21
N ALA A 181 -5.55 3.14 36.24
CA ALA A 181 -6.39 1.95 36.38
C ALA A 181 -5.88 1.02 37.50
N VAL A 182 -4.57 0.83 37.61
CA VAL A 182 -3.96 0.03 38.68
C VAL A 182 -4.21 0.66 40.05
N GLU A 183 -4.07 1.98 40.20
CA GLU A 183 -4.38 2.67 41.46
C GLU A 183 -5.87 2.59 41.79
N ALA A 184 -6.76 2.77 40.82
CA ALA A 184 -8.21 2.63 41.05
C ALA A 184 -8.57 1.22 41.54
N GLN A 185 -7.98 0.18 40.95
CA GLN A 185 -8.15 -1.19 41.43
C GLN A 185 -7.59 -1.40 42.83
N ARG A 186 -6.46 -0.77 43.17
CA ARG A 186 -5.88 -0.83 44.51
C ARG A 186 -6.81 -0.17 45.53
N MET A 187 -7.37 1.00 45.21
CA MET A 187 -8.32 1.71 46.07
C MET A 187 -9.59 0.88 46.28
N HIS A 188 -10.18 0.34 45.21
CA HIS A 188 -11.36 -0.51 45.32
C HIS A 188 -11.11 -1.76 46.19
N LYS A 189 -9.96 -2.44 46.01
CA LYS A 189 -9.58 -3.58 46.86
C LYS A 189 -9.41 -3.19 48.33
N LYS A 190 -8.94 -1.98 48.60
CA LYS A 190 -8.82 -1.43 49.96
C LYS A 190 -10.20 -1.17 50.56
N GLU A 191 -11.10 -0.51 49.81
CA GLU A 191 -12.48 -0.25 50.23
C GLU A 191 -13.22 -1.55 50.56
N VAL A 192 -13.18 -2.54 49.67
CA VAL A 192 -13.78 -3.86 49.91
C VAL A 192 -13.21 -4.52 51.17
N ARG A 193 -11.90 -4.39 51.41
CA ARG A 193 -11.27 -4.94 52.62
C ARG A 193 -11.78 -4.24 53.88
N ASP A 194 -11.89 -2.92 53.84
CA ASP A 194 -12.36 -2.10 54.96
C ASP A 194 -13.85 -2.39 55.25
N GLU A 195 -14.68 -2.54 54.21
CA GLU A 195 -16.07 -2.99 54.31
C GLU A 195 -16.19 -4.38 54.94
N VAL A 196 -15.40 -5.36 54.47
CA VAL A 196 -15.40 -6.71 55.04
C VAL A 196 -14.97 -6.69 56.50
N ALA A 197 -13.96 -5.89 56.85
CA ALA A 197 -13.52 -5.74 58.24
C ALA A 197 -14.63 -5.13 59.11
N TYR A 198 -15.31 -4.10 58.61
CA TYR A 198 -16.47 -3.49 59.28
C TYR A 198 -17.60 -4.50 59.49
N LEU A 199 -18.01 -5.23 58.45
CA LEU A 199 -19.07 -6.24 58.53
C LEU A 199 -18.73 -7.36 59.53
N ARG A 200 -17.47 -7.81 59.56
CA ARG A 200 -17.01 -8.82 60.55
C ARG A 200 -17.12 -8.31 61.98
N ARG A 201 -16.71 -7.06 62.23
CA ARG A 201 -16.85 -6.43 63.56
C ARG A 201 -18.32 -6.30 63.94
N TRP A 202 -19.15 -5.77 63.05
CA TRP A 202 -20.58 -5.62 63.26
C TRP A 202 -21.27 -6.95 63.54
N MET A 203 -21.00 -8.02 62.77
CA MET A 203 -21.54 -9.35 63.05
C MET A 203 -21.12 -9.89 64.42
N THR A 204 -19.90 -9.58 64.87
CA THR A 204 -19.40 -10.01 66.18
C THR A 204 -20.14 -9.27 67.30
N ASP A 205 -20.38 -7.97 67.14
CA ASP A 205 -21.15 -7.16 68.09
C ASP A 205 -22.61 -7.58 68.15
N VAL A 206 -23.26 -7.81 67.00
CA VAL A 206 -24.63 -8.34 66.92
C VAL A 206 -24.73 -9.70 67.61
N ARG A 207 -23.80 -10.62 67.36
CA ARG A 207 -23.76 -11.92 68.04
C ARG A 207 -23.56 -11.78 69.54
N ARG A 208 -22.75 -10.82 70.00
CA ARG A 208 -22.55 -10.54 71.42
C ARG A 208 -23.84 -10.05 72.07
N LEU A 209 -24.53 -9.09 71.44
CA LEU A 209 -25.82 -8.57 71.91
C LEU A 209 -26.87 -9.68 71.97
N LEU A 210 -26.97 -10.50 70.92
CA LEU A 210 -27.96 -11.58 70.84
C LEU A 210 -27.69 -12.69 71.87
N ARG A 211 -26.42 -13.00 72.18
CA ARG A 211 -26.09 -13.90 73.29
C ARG A 211 -26.47 -13.32 74.65
N ALA A 212 -26.23 -12.02 74.86
CA ALA A 212 -26.60 -11.36 76.11
C ALA A 212 -28.12 -11.35 76.31
N SER A 213 -28.91 -11.06 75.26
CA SER A 213 -30.38 -11.10 75.33
C SER A 213 -30.90 -12.52 75.57
N LEU A 214 -30.34 -13.54 74.92
CA LEU A 214 -30.71 -14.94 75.18
C LEU A 214 -30.36 -15.39 76.61
N GLN A 215 -29.22 -14.94 77.15
CA GLN A 215 -28.87 -15.20 78.55
C GLN A 215 -29.86 -14.53 79.52
N GLN A 216 -30.26 -13.29 79.25
CA GLN A 216 -31.28 -12.58 80.05
C GLN A 216 -32.63 -13.30 80.01
N LEU A 217 -33.09 -13.75 78.84
CA LEU A 217 -34.33 -14.54 78.72
C LEU A 217 -34.23 -15.83 79.51
N ARG A 218 -33.12 -16.58 79.40
CA ARG A 218 -32.91 -17.81 80.17
C ARG A 218 -32.92 -17.59 81.68
N VAL A 219 -32.35 -16.48 82.16
CA VAL A 219 -32.41 -16.09 83.59
C VAL A 219 -33.86 -15.80 83.99
N ASN A 220 -34.60 -15.04 83.19
CA ASN A 220 -36.00 -14.71 83.46
C ASN A 220 -36.90 -15.96 83.48
N ASP A 221 -36.69 -16.92 82.58
CA ASP A 221 -37.44 -18.19 82.56
C ASP A 221 -37.17 -19.03 83.82
N LEU A 222 -35.93 -19.03 84.32
CA LEU A 222 -35.58 -19.70 85.57
C LEU A 222 -36.25 -19.03 86.79
N TYR A 223 -36.32 -17.70 86.82
CA TYR A 223 -37.04 -16.98 87.88
C TYR A 223 -38.56 -17.15 87.80
N SER A 224 -39.15 -17.21 86.59
CA SER A 224 -40.59 -17.41 86.40
C SER A 224 -41.07 -18.84 86.67
N SER A 225 -40.17 -19.83 86.66
CA SER A 225 -40.48 -21.25 86.88
C SER A 225 -40.25 -21.70 88.33
N GLN A 226 -39.76 -20.83 89.22
CA GLN A 226 -39.68 -21.17 90.64
C GLN A 226 -41.09 -21.08 91.27
N PRO A 227 -41.63 -22.19 91.81
CA PRO A 227 -42.88 -22.11 92.55
C PRO A 227 -42.62 -21.29 93.81
N THR A 228 -43.43 -20.27 94.04
CA THR A 228 -43.48 -19.55 95.31
C THR A 228 -43.92 -20.54 96.39
N CYS A 229 -42.97 -21.19 97.06
CA CYS A 229 -43.24 -21.91 98.30
C CYS A 229 -43.59 -20.88 99.38
N SER A 230 -44.88 -20.60 99.53
CA SER A 230 -45.40 -19.92 100.71
C SER A 230 -45.25 -20.87 101.90
N GLN A 231 -44.35 -20.56 102.83
CA GLN A 231 -44.35 -21.17 104.16
C GLN A 231 -45.62 -20.73 104.89
N GLY A 232 -46.47 -21.70 105.22
CA GLY A 232 -47.52 -21.57 106.23
C GLY A 232 -46.98 -21.81 107.63
#